data_AF-A0A928DR60-F1
#
_entry.id   AF-A0A928DR60-F1
#
_cell.length_a   1.000
_cell.length_b   1.000
_cell.length_c   1.000
_cell.angle_alpha   90.00
_cell.angle_beta   90.00
_cell.angle_gamma   90.00
#
_symmetry.space_group_name_H-M   'P 1'
#
loop_
_entity.id
_entity.type
_entity.pdbx_description
1 polymer ?
#
loop_
_entity_poly.entity_id
_entity_poly.type
_entity_poly.pdbx_seq_one_letter_code
_entity_poly.pdbx_strand_id
1 'polypeptide(L)'
;MESKIMNDAPKTAKRILIIDDDQEITESMRLTLEMRGYEVFNATDGNQGLLMTEQKKPDLIILDMMMPKRSGFLVLENLRRSLPIPIRVIMITANEGNRHKAYAETLGVDDYIRKPFPMDRLLASVKRLIGE
;
A
#
# COMPACT_ATOMS: atom_id res chain seq x y z
N MET A 1 0.48 -13.59 -45.69
CA MET A 1 1.01 -13.65 -44.32
C MET A 1 0.31 -12.57 -43.53
N GLU A 2 -0.62 -12.96 -42.67
CA GLU A 2 -1.48 -12.04 -41.94
C GLU A 2 -0.70 -11.41 -40.78
N SER A 3 -0.54 -10.10 -40.86
CA SER A 3 -0.03 -9.25 -39.79
C SER A 3 -1.02 -9.25 -38.62
N LYS A 4 -0.67 -9.98 -37.56
CA LYS A 4 -1.40 -9.98 -36.29
C LYS A 4 -1.28 -8.60 -35.65
N ILE A 5 -2.30 -7.77 -35.84
CA ILE A 5 -2.48 -6.53 -35.09
C ILE A 5 -2.68 -6.94 -33.63
N MET A 6 -1.64 -6.77 -32.81
CA MET A 6 -1.76 -6.92 -31.37
C MET A 6 -2.55 -5.72 -30.85
N ASN A 7 -3.77 -6.01 -30.39
CA ASN A 7 -4.65 -5.07 -29.75
C ASN A 7 -4.12 -4.81 -28.33
N ASP A 8 -3.17 -3.87 -28.17
CA ASP A 8 -2.76 -3.38 -26.85
C ASP A 8 -3.88 -2.48 -26.31
N ALA A 9 -4.84 -3.09 -25.61
CA ALA A 9 -5.72 -2.33 -24.74
C ALA A 9 -4.85 -1.55 -23.74
N PRO A 10 -5.15 -0.27 -23.44
CA PRO A 10 -4.35 0.50 -22.49
C PRO A 10 -4.30 -0.24 -21.15
N LYS A 11 -3.08 -0.61 -20.72
CA LYS A 11 -2.84 -1.22 -19.41
C LYS A 11 -3.32 -0.21 -18.37
N THR A 12 -4.44 -0.46 -17.71
CA THR A 12 -4.95 0.43 -16.66
C THR A 12 -3.91 0.56 -15.57
N ALA A 13 -3.54 1.79 -15.20
CA ALA A 13 -2.58 2.05 -14.14
C ALA A 13 -3.00 1.32 -12.85
N LYS A 14 -2.04 0.66 -12.21
CA LYS A 14 -2.27 0.02 -10.92
C LYS A 14 -2.46 1.09 -9.84
N ARG A 15 -3.42 0.87 -8.94
CA ARG A 15 -3.82 1.85 -7.92
C ARG A 15 -3.17 1.53 -6.59
N ILE A 16 -2.51 2.52 -6.00
CA ILE A 16 -1.88 2.41 -4.69
C ILE A 16 -2.52 3.41 -3.74
N LEU A 17 -2.93 2.96 -2.56
CA LEU A 17 -3.39 3.83 -1.48
C LEU A 17 -2.32 3.88 -0.39
N ILE A 18 -1.82 5.07 -0.10
CA ILE A 18 -0.92 5.35 1.01
C ILE A 18 -1.77 5.83 2.19
N ILE A 19 -1.56 5.24 3.37
CA ILE A 19 -2.24 5.60 4.62
C ILE A 19 -1.16 5.86 5.67
N ASP A 20 -0.81 7.14 5.88
CA ASP A 20 0.25 7.60 6.78
C ASP A 20 -0.02 9.09 7.08
N ASP A 21 0.13 9.54 8.32
CA ASP A 21 -0.13 10.92 8.73
C ASP A 21 1.05 11.87 8.48
N ASP A 22 2.21 11.33 8.12
CA ASP A 22 3.40 12.12 7.78
C ASP A 22 3.30 12.65 6.34
N GLN A 23 2.99 13.94 6.20
CA GLN A 23 2.82 14.58 4.90
C GLN A 23 4.09 14.55 4.03
N GLU A 24 5.28 14.63 4.64
CA GLU A 24 6.55 14.66 3.90
C GLU A 24 6.87 13.28 3.32
N ILE A 25 6.72 12.23 4.13
CA ILE A 25 6.93 10.84 3.71
C ILE A 25 5.92 10.45 2.64
N THR A 26 4.64 10.78 2.85
CA THR A 26 3.57 10.45 1.91
C THR A 26 3.73 11.13 0.55
N GLU A 27 4.13 12.40 0.52
CA GLU A 27 4.38 13.14 -0.72
C GLU A 27 5.60 12.58 -1.47
N SER A 28 6.68 12.24 -0.77
CA SER A 28 7.86 11.61 -1.36
C SER A 28 7.54 10.26 -2.02
N MET A 29 6.77 9.41 -1.32
CA MET A 29 6.30 8.13 -1.86
C MET A 29 5.37 8.35 -3.06
N ARG A 30 4.42 9.29 -2.97
CA ARG A 30 3.46 9.60 -4.04
C ARG A 30 4.17 9.99 -5.32
N LEU A 31 5.04 11.01 -5.27
CA LEU A 31 5.79 11.48 -6.44
C LEU A 31 6.61 10.35 -7.08
N THR A 32 7.28 9.53 -6.25
CA THR A 32 8.09 8.42 -6.74
C THR A 32 7.25 7.35 -7.45
N LEU A 33 6.11 6.98 -6.86
CA LEU A 33 5.23 5.95 -7.41
C LEU A 33 4.49 6.44 -8.66
N GLU A 34 4.05 7.69 -8.70
CA GLU A 34 3.45 8.30 -9.89
C GLU A 34 4.44 8.37 -11.06
N MET A 35 5.72 8.70 -10.81
CA MET A 35 6.77 8.63 -11.84
C MET A 35 6.97 7.22 -12.42
N ARG A 36 6.54 6.18 -11.70
CA ARG A 36 6.56 4.78 -12.16
C ARG A 36 5.26 4.36 -12.85
N GLY A 37 4.30 5.27 -13.02
CA GLY A 37 3.05 5.02 -13.73
C GLY A 37 1.92 4.45 -12.87
N TYR A 38 2.05 4.49 -11.54
CA TYR A 38 0.95 4.13 -10.64
C TYR A 38 -0.02 5.30 -10.46
N GLU A 39 -1.30 4.99 -10.29
CA GLU A 39 -2.28 5.95 -9.78
C GLU A 39 -2.25 5.90 -8.25
N VAL A 40 -1.89 7.01 -7.61
CA VAL A 40 -1.64 7.04 -6.17
C VAL A 40 -2.68 7.90 -5.46
N PHE A 41 -3.18 7.39 -4.34
CA PHE A 41 -4.07 8.09 -3.42
C PHE A 41 -3.44 8.17 -2.04
N ASN A 42 -3.78 9.21 -1.29
CA ASN A 42 -3.25 9.44 0.06
C ASN A 42 -4.40 9.63 1.06
N ALA A 43 -4.28 8.97 2.21
CA ALA A 43 -5.11 9.16 3.38
C ALA A 43 -4.22 9.48 4.58
N THR A 44 -4.63 10.45 5.41
CA THR A 44 -3.86 10.95 6.55
C THR A 44 -4.26 10.31 7.87
N ASP A 45 -5.26 9.43 7.87
CA ASP A 45 -5.60 8.60 9.03
C ASP A 45 -6.32 7.31 8.63
N GLY A 46 -6.42 6.38 9.58
CA GLY A 46 -7.00 5.06 9.33
C GLY A 46 -8.48 5.05 8.96
N ASN A 47 -9.28 6.05 9.35
CA ASN A 47 -10.70 6.11 8.98
C ASN A 47 -10.85 6.57 7.54
N GLN A 48 -10.11 7.59 7.14
CA GLN A 48 -10.03 8.01 5.74
C GLN A 48 -9.50 6.86 4.86
N GLY A 49 -8.47 6.14 5.34
CA GLY A 49 -7.89 5.00 4.63
C GLY A 49 -8.89 3.89 4.33
N LEU A 50 -9.75 3.53 5.30
CA LEU A 50 -10.80 2.52 5.08
C LEU A 50 -11.86 3.00 4.08
N LEU A 51 -12.34 4.25 4.23
CA LEU A 51 -13.31 4.83 3.30
C LEU A 51 -12.75 4.87 1.86
N MET A 52 -11.49 5.29 1.70
CA MET A 52 -10.84 5.35 0.39
C MET A 52 -10.56 3.97 -0.19
N THR A 53 -10.33 2.96 0.65
CA THR A 53 -10.21 1.57 0.16
C THR A 53 -11.48 1.13 -0.55
N GLU A 54 -12.65 1.40 0.05
CA GLU A 54 -13.94 1.06 -0.55
C GLU A 54 -14.22 1.85 -1.85
N GLN A 55 -13.91 3.15 -1.85
CA GLN A 55 -14.20 4.04 -2.97
C GLN A 55 -13.24 3.85 -4.15
N LYS A 56 -11.94 3.71 -3.87
CA LYS A 56 -10.88 3.68 -4.89
C LYS A 56 -10.51 2.27 -5.33
N LYS A 57 -10.84 1.25 -4.55
CA LYS A 57 -10.50 -0.16 -4.83
C LYS A 57 -9.02 -0.34 -5.23
N PRO A 58 -8.07 0.08 -4.37
CA PRO A 58 -6.65 -0.01 -4.70
C PRO A 58 -6.21 -1.47 -4.92
N ASP A 59 -5.16 -1.66 -5.71
CA ASP A 59 -4.49 -2.96 -5.87
C ASP A 59 -3.53 -3.24 -4.70
N LEU A 60 -3.02 -2.19 -4.06
CA LEU A 60 -2.07 -2.23 -2.96
C LEU A 60 -2.31 -1.11 -1.96
N ILE A 61 -2.16 -1.42 -0.68
CA ILE A 61 -2.12 -0.43 0.40
C ILE A 61 -0.71 -0.37 0.99
N ILE A 62 -0.19 0.83 1.15
CA ILE A 62 0.98 1.13 1.97
C ILE A 62 0.46 1.77 3.25
N LEU A 63 0.68 1.14 4.40
CA LEU A 63 0.02 1.48 5.66
C LEU A 63 1.03 1.74 6.78
N ASP A 64 1.06 2.94 7.34
CA ASP A 64 1.78 3.19 8.58
C ASP A 64 1.08 2.49 9.76
N MET A 65 1.87 1.81 10.58
CA MET A 65 1.46 1.24 11.84
C MET A 65 1.13 2.32 12.89
N MET A 66 1.92 3.39 12.91
CA MET A 66 1.95 4.38 13.99
C MET A 66 1.26 5.66 13.55
N MET A 67 -0.07 5.66 13.52
CA MET A 67 -0.87 6.86 13.22
C MET A 67 -1.67 7.34 14.45
N PRO A 68 -1.91 8.65 14.59
CA PRO A 68 -2.85 9.20 15.55
C PRO A 68 -4.29 8.75 15.23
N LYS A 69 -5.15 8.74 16.26
CA LYS A 69 -6.57 8.34 16.24
C LYS A 69 -6.82 6.84 16.04
N ARG A 70 -6.30 6.24 14.96
CA ARG A 70 -6.51 4.81 14.66
C ARG A 70 -5.22 4.16 14.20
N SER A 71 -4.70 3.26 15.02
CA SER A 71 -3.50 2.46 14.70
C SER A 71 -3.68 1.68 13.40
N GLY A 72 -2.60 1.55 12.63
CA GLY A 72 -2.57 0.74 11.41
C GLY A 72 -2.96 -0.71 11.64
N PHE A 73 -2.79 -1.28 12.84
CA PHE A 73 -3.30 -2.62 13.15
C PHE A 73 -4.82 -2.71 13.03
N LEU A 74 -5.54 -1.74 13.59
CA LEU A 74 -7.00 -1.71 13.51
C LEU A 74 -7.51 -1.45 12.08
N VAL A 75 -6.68 -0.89 11.22
CA VAL A 75 -6.95 -0.78 9.78
C VAL A 75 -6.76 -2.14 9.12
N LEU A 76 -5.60 -2.78 9.31
CA LEU A 76 -5.31 -4.10 8.74
C LEU A 76 -6.34 -5.16 9.16
N GLU A 77 -6.67 -5.24 10.45
CA GLU A 77 -7.71 -6.15 10.96
C GLU A 77 -9.07 -5.90 10.30
N ASN A 78 -9.43 -4.63 10.12
CA ASN A 78 -10.69 -4.29 9.46
C ASN A 78 -10.68 -4.75 8.00
N LEU A 79 -9.62 -4.45 7.25
CA LEU A 79 -9.46 -4.86 5.86
C LEU A 79 -9.54 -6.38 5.68
N ARG A 80 -8.92 -7.14 6.59
CA ARG A 80 -8.94 -8.61 6.56
C ARG A 80 -10.32 -9.18 6.88
N ARG A 81 -11.14 -8.47 7.65
CA ARG A 81 -12.50 -8.88 8.02
C ARG A 81 -13.56 -8.43 7.01
N SER A 82 -13.40 -7.24 6.41
CA SER A 82 -14.43 -6.59 5.60
C SER A 82 -14.36 -6.92 4.12
N LEU A 83 -13.18 -7.30 3.61
CA LEU A 83 -13.01 -7.59 2.20
C LEU A 83 -13.11 -9.10 1.93
N PRO A 84 -13.92 -9.52 0.92
CA PRO A 84 -14.03 -10.93 0.56
C PRO A 84 -12.72 -11.48 -0.04
N ILE A 85 -11.93 -10.61 -0.67
CA ILE A 85 -10.61 -10.92 -1.21
C ILE A 85 -9.60 -10.04 -0.46
N PRO A 86 -8.59 -10.63 0.22
CA PRO A 86 -7.57 -9.86 0.91
C PRO A 86 -6.81 -8.94 -0.05
N ILE A 87 -6.84 -7.64 0.22
CA ILE A 87 -5.99 -6.66 -0.48
C ILE A 87 -4.52 -6.82 -0.07
N ARG A 88 -3.61 -6.52 -0.99
CA ARG A 88 -2.17 -6.48 -0.70
C ARG A 88 -1.85 -5.34 0.25
N VAL A 89 -1.07 -5.61 1.29
CA VAL A 89 -0.68 -4.60 2.29
C VAL A 89 0.83 -4.67 2.55
N ILE A 90 1.50 -3.54 2.33
CA ILE A 90 2.84 -3.26 2.85
C ILE A 90 2.66 -2.43 4.12
N MET A 91 3.08 -2.95 5.26
CA MET A 91 3.08 -2.18 6.49
C MET A 91 4.41 -1.44 6.65
N ILE A 92 4.36 -0.17 7.02
CA ILE A 92 5.51 0.66 7.33
C ILE A 92 5.46 1.04 8.82
N THR A 93 6.59 1.13 9.50
CA THR A 93 6.62 1.53 10.91
C THR A 93 7.95 2.16 11.32
N ALA A 94 7.93 3.08 12.28
CA ALA A 94 9.14 3.49 13.02
C ALA A 94 9.45 2.57 14.22
N ASN A 95 8.59 1.60 14.52
CA ASN A 95 8.73 0.74 15.68
C ASN A 95 9.81 -0.34 15.48
N GLU A 96 10.63 -0.53 16.51
CA GLU A 96 11.73 -1.50 16.53
C GLU A 96 11.34 -2.86 17.12
N GLY A 97 10.15 -2.97 17.72
CA GLY A 97 9.73 -4.15 18.48
C GLY A 97 9.28 -5.32 17.61
N ASN A 98 9.95 -6.47 17.76
CA ASN A 98 9.63 -7.72 17.04
C ASN A 98 8.18 -8.22 17.24
N ARG A 99 7.53 -7.88 18.36
CA ARG A 99 6.14 -8.28 18.65
C ARG A 99 5.15 -7.73 17.64
N HIS A 100 5.33 -6.50 17.19
CA HIS A 100 4.43 -5.87 16.23
C HIS A 100 4.58 -6.46 14.84
N LYS A 101 5.81 -6.78 14.43
CA LYS A 101 6.05 -7.51 13.18
C LYS A 101 5.37 -8.88 13.20
N ALA A 102 5.60 -9.66 14.26
CA ALA A 102 4.97 -10.98 14.41
C ALA A 102 3.43 -10.88 14.38
N TYR A 103 2.86 -9.87 15.04
CA TYR A 103 1.42 -9.65 15.00
C TYR A 103 0.91 -9.31 13.59
N ALA A 104 1.59 -8.42 12.85
CA ALA A 104 1.24 -8.09 11.47
C ALA A 104 1.31 -9.32 10.55
N GLU A 105 2.30 -10.20 10.75
CA GLU A 105 2.42 -11.47 10.04
C GLU A 105 1.24 -12.40 10.34
N THR A 106 0.77 -12.48 11.59
CA THR A 106 -0.43 -13.27 11.93
C THR A 106 -1.70 -12.77 11.26
N LEU A 107 -1.76 -11.47 10.92
CA LEU A 107 -2.86 -10.86 10.16
C LEU A 107 -2.69 -11.00 8.63
N GLY A 108 -1.61 -11.66 8.19
CA GLY A 108 -1.34 -11.89 6.77
C GLY A 108 -0.91 -10.64 6.02
N VAL A 109 -0.06 -9.79 6.60
CA VAL A 109 0.60 -8.70 5.88
C VAL A 109 1.53 -9.25 4.77
N ASP A 110 1.64 -8.56 3.63
CA ASP A 110 2.41 -9.03 2.48
C ASP A 110 3.89 -8.57 2.50
N ASP A 111 4.18 -7.48 3.20
CA ASP A 111 5.53 -7.03 3.53
C ASP A 111 5.52 -6.10 4.76
N TYR A 112 6.67 -5.99 5.42
CA TYR A 112 6.85 -5.18 6.62
C TYR A 112 8.14 -4.35 6.54
N ILE A 113 8.00 -3.03 6.56
CA ILE A 113 9.06 -2.05 6.33
C ILE A 113 9.34 -1.26 7.59
N ARG A 114 10.61 -1.18 8.00
CA ARG A 114 11.02 -0.29 9.08
C ARG A 114 11.53 1.04 8.54
N LYS A 115 11.07 2.15 9.11
CA LYS A 115 11.59 3.51 8.96
C LYS A 115 12.88 3.65 9.80
N PRO A 116 13.90 4.37 9.31
CA PRO A 116 14.03 4.88 7.94
C PRO A 116 14.32 3.74 6.95
N PHE A 117 13.84 3.87 5.71
CA PHE A 117 14.11 2.91 4.63
C PHE A 117 14.54 3.65 3.35
N PRO A 118 15.41 3.05 2.52
CA PRO A 118 15.67 3.59 1.19
C PRO A 118 14.44 3.38 0.29
N MET A 119 14.14 4.37 -0.55
CA MET A 119 12.96 4.33 -1.45
C MET A 119 12.98 3.10 -2.37
N ASP A 120 14.17 2.68 -2.83
CA ASP A 120 14.33 1.47 -3.65
C ASP A 120 13.84 0.18 -2.96
N ARG A 121 13.92 0.11 -1.62
CA ARG A 121 13.29 -1.00 -0.88
C ARG A 121 11.78 -0.96 -1.14
N LEU A 122 11.13 0.16 -0.87
CA LEU A 122 9.68 0.27 -1.03
C LEU A 122 9.26 -0.12 -2.45
N LEU A 123 9.96 0.41 -3.46
CA LEU A 123 9.69 0.12 -4.86
C LEU A 123 9.88 -1.37 -5.21
N ALA A 124 10.90 -2.03 -4.67
CA ALA A 124 11.07 -3.47 -4.85
C ALA A 124 9.91 -4.27 -4.26
N SER A 125 9.40 -3.86 -3.10
CA SER A 125 8.23 -4.47 -2.46
C SER A 125 6.95 -4.28 -3.28
N VAL A 126 6.68 -3.04 -3.72
CA VAL A 126 5.55 -2.70 -4.60
C VAL A 126 5.61 -3.57 -5.87
N LYS A 127 6.73 -3.55 -6.60
CA LYS A 127 6.89 -4.32 -7.84
C LYS A 127 6.63 -5.82 -7.64
N ARG A 128 7.13 -6.39 -6.54
CA ARG A 128 6.92 -7.80 -6.18
C ARG A 128 5.44 -8.14 -5.95
N LEU A 129 4.65 -7.22 -5.40
CA LEU A 129 3.27 -7.50 -4.99
C LEU A 129 2.21 -7.22 -6.05
N ILE A 130 2.39 -6.19 -6.89
CA ILE A 130 1.39 -5.82 -7.90
C ILE A 130 1.79 -6.15 -9.34
N GLY A 131 3.04 -6.56 -9.56
CA GLY A 131 3.54 -7.11 -10.83
C GLY A 131 3.61 -6.08 -11.96
N GLU A 132 4.78 -5.96 -12.57
CA GLU A 132 4.97 -5.31 -13.88
C GLU A 132 5.49 -6.31 -14.90
#